data_AF-A0A7X5I6W6-F1
#
_entry.id   AF-A0A7X5I6W6-F1
#
_cell.length_a   1.000
_cell.length_b   1.000
_cell.length_c   1.000
_cell.angle_alpha   90.00
_cell.angle_beta   90.00
_cell.angle_gamma   90.00
#
_symmetry.space_group_name_H-M   'P 1'
#
loop_
_entity.id
_entity.type
_entity.pdbx_description
1 polymer ?
#
loop_
_entity_poly.entity_id
_entity_poly.type
_entity_poly.pdbx_seq_one_letter_code
_entity_poly.pdbx_strand_id
1 'polypeptide(L)' 'MRAKLQQLREASGYTQQTFSSAVGTSRSHYSQIETGEKQPSLRLALRIKRVLNYYGDDIFDNSMPVRK' A
#
# COMPACT_ATOMS: atom_id res chain seq x y z
N MET A 1 6.36 -6.87 5.21
CA MET A 1 5.28 -5.91 5.54
C MET A 1 5.79 -4.51 5.30
N ARG A 2 5.02 -3.70 4.57
CA ARG A 2 5.35 -2.31 4.24
C ARG A 2 4.77 -1.37 5.29
N ALA A 3 5.51 -1.17 6.38
CA ALA A 3 5.02 -0.40 7.54
C ALA A 3 4.60 1.02 7.16
N LYS A 4 5.33 1.69 6.26
CA LYS A 4 5.01 3.04 5.80
C LYS A 4 3.68 3.12 5.07
N LEU A 5 3.42 2.20 4.14
CA LEU A 5 2.15 2.13 3.42
C LEU A 5 0.98 1.93 4.38
N GLN A 6 1.13 1.03 5.34
CA GLN A 6 0.12 0.78 6.37
C GLN A 6 -0.13 2.03 7.22
N GLN A 7 0.92 2.67 7.73
CA GLN A 7 0.81 3.88 8.56
C GLN A 7 0.12 5.02 7.83
N LEU A 8 0.47 5.29 6.57
CA LEU A 8 -0.16 6.33 5.76
C LEU A 8 -1.64 6.03 5.52
N ARG A 9 -1.99 4.76 5.25
CA ARG A 9 -3.38 4.33 5.08
C ARG A 9 -4.19 4.59 6.36
N GLU A 10 -3.67 4.17 7.50
CA GLU A 10 -4.34 4.30 8.80
C GLU A 10 -4.44 5.76 9.26
N ALA A 11 -3.38 6.56 9.06
CA ALA A 11 -3.40 8.00 9.31
C ALA A 11 -4.42 8.74 8.44
N SER A 12 -4.70 8.21 7.23
CA SER A 12 -5.75 8.73 6.35
C SER A 12 -7.15 8.20 6.68
N GLY A 13 -7.31 7.44 7.77
CA GLY A 13 -8.60 6.90 8.22
C GLY A 13 -9.14 5.73 7.41
N TYR A 14 -8.35 5.13 6.52
CA TYR A 14 -8.81 4.03 5.69
C TYR A 14 -8.58 2.68 6.35
N THR A 15 -9.55 1.78 6.23
CA THR A 15 -9.33 0.32 6.36
C THR A 15 -8.73 -0.25 5.07
N GLN A 16 -8.20 -1.48 5.10
CA GLN A 16 -7.78 -2.16 3.86
C GLN A 16 -8.92 -2.30 2.85
N GLN A 17 -10.16 -2.52 3.32
CA GLN A 17 -11.33 -2.65 2.45
C GLN A 17 -11.63 -1.32 1.75
N THR A 18 -11.83 -0.25 2.53
CA THR A 18 -12.16 1.08 1.99
C THR A 18 -11.04 1.62 1.12
N PHE A 19 -9.78 1.39 1.49
CA PHE A 19 -8.63 1.80 0.69
C PHE A 19 -8.57 1.06 -0.64
N SER A 20 -8.77 -0.27 -0.63
CA SER A 20 -8.77 -1.07 -1.86
C SER A 20 -9.83 -0.60 -2.85
N SER A 21 -11.02 -0.24 -2.35
CA SER A 21 -12.09 0.37 -3.15
C SER A 21 -11.68 1.73 -3.72
N ALA A 22 -11.07 2.61 -2.92
CA ALA A 22 -10.61 3.93 -3.36
C ALA A 22 -9.52 3.85 -4.46
N VAL A 23 -8.58 2.91 -4.33
CA VAL A 23 -7.52 2.70 -5.34
C VAL A 23 -7.97 1.75 -6.46
N GLY A 24 -9.22 1.27 -6.44
CA GLY A 24 -9.84 0.40 -7.46
C GLY A 24 -9.10 -0.92 -7.67
N THR A 25 -8.84 -1.64 -6.58
CA THR A 25 -8.30 -3.00 -6.58
C THR A 25 -9.08 -3.88 -5.59
N SER A 26 -8.89 -5.19 -5.62
CA SER A 26 -9.50 -6.08 -4.62
C SER A 26 -8.78 -5.96 -3.27
N ARG A 27 -9.52 -6.16 -2.18
CA ARG A 27 -8.93 -6.16 -0.83
C ARG A 27 -7.79 -7.16 -0.69
N SER A 28 -7.95 -8.36 -1.25
CA SER A 28 -6.90 -9.41 -1.23
C SER A 28 -5.64 -8.95 -1.97
N HIS A 29 -5.78 -8.38 -3.17
CA HIS A 29 -4.64 -7.87 -3.92
C HIS A 29 -3.95 -6.71 -3.18
N TYR A 30 -4.72 -5.80 -2.59
CA TYR A 30 -4.16 -4.74 -1.74
C TYR A 30 -3.41 -5.31 -0.53
N SER A 31 -3.95 -6.32 0.13
CA SER A 31 -3.29 -6.97 1.27
C SER A 31 -1.93 -7.55 0.86
N GLN A 32 -1.83 -8.23 -0.28
CA GLN A 32 -0.55 -8.76 -0.79
C GLN A 32 0.46 -7.64 -1.07
N ILE A 33 -0.02 -6.47 -1.51
CA ILE A 33 0.81 -5.29 -1.70
C ILE A 33 1.29 -4.76 -0.35
N GLU A 34 0.40 -4.60 0.64
CA GLU A 34 0.74 -4.07 1.97
C GLU A 34 1.64 -5.02 2.77
N THR A 35 1.47 -6.34 2.65
CA THR A 35 2.37 -7.33 3.27
C THR A 35 3.72 -7.42 2.56
N GLY A 36 3.80 -6.96 1.30
CA GLY A 36 5.00 -7.02 0.47
C GLY A 36 5.17 -8.34 -0.28
N GLU A 37 4.15 -9.19 -0.29
CA GLU A 37 4.09 -10.41 -1.11
C GLU A 37 4.04 -10.09 -2.61
N LYS A 38 3.43 -8.97 -2.99
CA LYS A 38 3.35 -8.51 -4.38
C LYS A 38 3.74 -7.06 -4.58
N GLN A 39 4.35 -6.83 -5.74
CA GLN A 39 4.58 -5.50 -6.26
C GLN A 39 3.33 -5.00 -7.00
N PRO A 40 2.84 -3.78 -6.69
CA PRO A 40 1.76 -3.18 -7.47
C PRO A 40 2.25 -2.85 -8.89
N SER A 41 1.35 -2.89 -9.87
CA SER A 41 1.64 -2.30 -11.18
C SER A 41 1.91 -0.79 -11.05
N LEU A 42 2.65 -0.22 -12.00
CA LEU A 42 2.93 1.23 -12.01
C LEU A 42 1.64 2.07 -11.91
N ARG A 43 0.59 1.70 -12.64
CA ARG A 43 -0.70 2.40 -12.57
C ARG A 43 -1.33 2.35 -11.17
N LEU A 44 -1.27 1.20 -10.50
CA LEU A 44 -1.81 1.05 -9.15
C LEU A 44 -0.94 1.80 -8.13
N ALA A 45 0.39 1.74 -8.26
CA ALA A 45 1.31 2.48 -7.42
C ALA A 45 1.05 4.00 -7.47
N LEU A 46 0.86 4.56 -8.67
CA LEU A 46 0.53 5.98 -8.85
C LEU A 46 -0.84 6.33 -8.24
N ARG A 47 -1.83 5.44 -8.29
CA ARG A 47 -3.13 5.66 -7.63
C ARG A 47 -3.01 5.66 -6.12
N ILE A 48 -2.28 4.69 -5.56
CA ILE A 48 -2.00 4.61 -4.11
C ILE A 48 -1.35 5.91 -3.64
N LYS A 49 -0.28 6.35 -4.33
CA LYS A 49 0.42 7.62 -4.05
C LYS A 49 -0.52 8.82 -4.05
N ARG A 50 -1.39 8.94 -5.06
CA ARG A 50 -2.36 10.03 -5.16
C ARG A 50 -3.40 10.02 -4.03
N VAL A 51 -3.98 8.86 -3.72
CA VAL A 51 -5.01 8.75 -2.68
C VAL A 51 -4.43 9.05 -1.29
N LEU A 52 -3.17 8.67 -1.05
CA LEU A 52 -2.46 8.96 0.20
C LEU A 52 -1.77 10.32 0.22
N ASN A 53 -1.89 11.10 -0.86
CA ASN A 53 -1.16 12.37 -1.05
C ASN A 53 0.35 12.25 -0.74
N TYR A 54 0.97 11.15 -1.17
CA TYR A 54 2.35 10.80 -0.89
C TYR A 54 3.11 10.47 -2.17
N TYR A 55 4.20 11.18 -2.44
CA TYR A 55 4.91 11.08 -3.71
C TYR A 55 6.28 10.39 -3.62
N GLY A 56 6.78 10.12 -2.41
CA GLY A 56 8.02 9.37 -2.18
C GLY A 56 7.97 7.95 -2.74
N ASP A 57 9.09 7.46 -3.27
CA ASP A 57 9.23 6.10 -3.80
C ASP A 57 9.38 5.03 -2.71
N ASP A 58 9.80 5.46 -1.52
CA ASP A 58 9.99 4.69 -0.30
C ASP A 58 8.69 4.14 0.32
N ILE A 59 7.53 4.53 -0.20
CA ILE A 59 6.23 4.00 0.26
C ILE A 59 6.11 2.47 0.08
N PHE A 60 6.83 1.91 -0.89
CA PHE A 60 6.79 0.47 -1.18
C PHE A 60 7.97 -0.32 -0.59
N ASP A 61 8.80 0.32 0.23
CA ASP A 61 9.94 -0.34 0.87
C ASP A 61 9.47 -1.32 1.95
N ASN A 62 10.06 -2.51 1.93
CA ASN A 62 9.90 -3.47 3.02
C ASN A 62 10.86 -3.08 4.15
N SER A 63 10.37 -2.28 5.10
CA SER A 63 11.12 -1.90 6.30
C SER A 63 11.22 -3.03 7.35
N MET A 64 10.69 -4.22 7.05
CA MET A 64 10.86 -5.40 7.89
C MET A 64 11.90 -6.33 7.26
N PRO A 65 12.95 -6.76 7.99
CA PRO A 65 13.84 -7.79 7.52
C PRO A 65 13.00 -9.06 7.34
N VAL A 66 13.00 -9.60 6.12
CA VAL A 66 12.52 -10.96 5.88
C VAL A 66 13.45 -11.85 6.70
N ARG A 67 13.00 -12.33 7.87
CA ARG A 67 13.66 -13.43 8.54
C ARG A 67 13.52 -14.63 7.59
N LYS A 68 14.63 -14.99 6.94
CA LYS A 68 14.76 -16.26 6.22
C LYS A 68 14.53 -17.42 7.18
#